data_AF-A0A0L6VGS6-F1
#
_entry.id   AF-A0A0L6VGS6-F1
#
_cell.length_a   1.000
_cell.length_b   1.000
_cell.length_c   1.000
_cell.angle_alpha   90.00
_cell.angle_beta   90.00
_cell.angle_gamma   90.00
#
_symmetry.space_group_name_H-M   'P 1'
#
loop_
_entity.id
_entity.type
_entity.pdbx_description
1 polymer ?
#
loop_
_entity_poly.entity_id
_entity_poly.type
_entity_poly.pdbx_seq_one_letter_code
_entity_poly.pdbx_strand_id
1 'polypeptide(L)'
;MMLSSIYLLGASCLGFGLQQLVVSTSIPHSFSSVVTPAPLRFSKRARLISQSYDQFQISDGVSGNCGSKAEAVFLRPYGLTQATLAAGNPIPVAIDNTDLLICKKMTRLAVNAEASFNQAISRVGGAKTAIGNQLQNGKTCNKVLKLTGAVLSLQF
;
A
#
# COMPACT_ATOMS: atom_id res chain seq x y z
N MET A 1 -41.23 -33.23 -8.54
CA MET A 1 -40.80 -34.33 -9.43
C MET A 1 -39.28 -34.23 -9.52
N MET A 2 -38.54 -34.79 -8.56
CA MET A 2 -37.97 -36.16 -8.51
C MET A 2 -37.00 -36.46 -9.66
N LEU A 3 -35.75 -36.79 -9.27
CA LEU A 3 -34.74 -37.72 -9.85
C LEU A 3 -33.35 -37.22 -9.38
N SER A 4 -32.67 -37.73 -8.33
CA SER A 4 -32.11 -39.07 -8.00
C SER A 4 -31.07 -39.63 -8.98
N SER A 5 -29.86 -39.88 -8.45
CA SER A 5 -28.84 -40.93 -8.75
C SER A 5 -27.42 -40.33 -8.63
N ILE A 6 -26.61 -40.56 -7.60
CA ILE A 6 -25.97 -41.81 -7.11
C ILE A 6 -25.30 -42.61 -8.24
N TYR A 7 -23.97 -42.56 -8.27
CA TYR A 7 -23.11 -43.62 -8.81
C TYR A 7 -22.06 -44.00 -7.75
N LEU A 8 -21.72 -45.28 -7.78
CA LEU A 8 -21.18 -46.13 -6.72
C LEU A 8 -19.92 -46.86 -7.28
N LEU A 9 -19.13 -47.48 -6.40
CA LEU A 9 -17.96 -48.36 -6.64
C LEU A 9 -16.66 -47.65 -7.09
N GLY A 10 -15.45 -47.99 -6.65
CA GLY A 10 -14.78 -49.20 -6.11
C GLY A 10 -13.29 -49.00 -6.51
N ALA A 11 -12.22 -49.56 -5.96
CA ALA A 11 -11.96 -50.83 -5.31
C ALA A 11 -10.56 -50.75 -4.65
N SER A 12 -10.35 -51.58 -3.63
CA SER A 12 -9.10 -51.84 -2.94
C SER A 12 -8.11 -52.62 -3.81
N CYS A 13 -6.79 -52.43 -3.60
CA CYS A 13 -5.78 -53.45 -3.91
C CYS A 13 -4.64 -53.40 -2.87
N LEU A 14 -4.63 -54.42 -2.01
CA LEU A 14 -3.52 -54.86 -1.17
C LEU A 14 -2.52 -55.65 -2.04
N GLY A 15 -1.22 -55.49 -1.78
CA GLY A 15 -0.18 -56.30 -2.41
C GLY A 15 1.01 -56.48 -1.46
N PHE A 16 0.99 -57.58 -0.70
CA PHE A 16 2.07 -58.10 0.11
C PHE A 16 3.10 -58.81 -0.79
N GLY A 17 4.40 -58.57 -0.56
CA GLY A 17 5.49 -59.30 -1.22
C GLY A 17 6.73 -59.36 -0.32
N LEU A 18 6.93 -60.51 0.32
CA LEU A 18 8.10 -60.89 1.11
C LEU A 18 9.20 -61.41 0.18
N GLN A 19 10.45 -60.95 0.35
CA GLN A 19 11.64 -61.77 0.17
C GLN A 19 12.87 -61.14 0.85
N GLN A 20 13.71 -62.02 1.39
CA GLN A 20 14.76 -61.81 2.38
C GLN A 20 16.06 -61.27 1.76
N LEU A 21 16.97 -60.73 2.59
CA LEU A 21 18.26 -61.35 2.98
C LEU A 21 19.34 -60.30 3.35
N VAL A 22 20.18 -60.71 4.31
CA VAL A 22 21.55 -60.29 4.68
C VAL A 22 21.85 -58.96 5.40
N VAL A 23 22.66 -59.16 6.44
CA VAL A 23 23.24 -58.29 7.45
C VAL A 23 24.26 -57.30 6.86
N SER A 24 24.24 -56.06 7.35
CA SER A 24 25.45 -55.23 7.51
C SER A 24 25.19 -54.18 8.58
N THR A 25 25.77 -54.37 9.76
CA THR A 25 25.82 -53.37 10.82
C THR A 25 26.89 -52.33 10.47
N SER A 26 26.48 -51.22 9.87
CA SER A 26 27.27 -49.99 9.85
C SER A 26 26.69 -49.02 10.87
N ILE A 27 27.49 -48.68 11.88
CA ILE A 27 27.15 -47.70 12.92
C ILE A 27 26.96 -46.33 12.25
N PRO A 28 25.75 -45.74 12.22
CA PRO A 28 25.63 -44.36 11.81
C PRO A 28 26.14 -43.51 12.97
N HIS A 29 27.23 -42.78 12.74
CA HIS A 29 27.60 -41.67 13.61
C HIS A 29 26.44 -40.67 13.53
N SER A 30 25.66 -40.58 14.61
CA SER A 30 24.60 -39.59 14.75
C SER A 30 25.24 -38.20 14.80
N PHE A 31 25.36 -37.56 13.65
CA PHE A 31 25.59 -36.12 13.60
C PHE A 31 24.30 -35.46 14.08
N SER A 32 24.32 -35.00 15.32
CA SER A 32 23.28 -34.14 15.87
C SER A 32 23.34 -32.82 15.09
N SER A 33 22.49 -32.68 14.06
CA SER A 33 22.30 -31.40 13.40
C SER A 33 21.72 -30.43 14.40
N VAL A 34 22.57 -29.56 14.95
CA VAL A 34 22.13 -28.36 15.66
C VAL A 34 21.38 -27.53 14.63
N VAL A 35 20.05 -27.64 14.63
CA VAL A 35 19.17 -26.75 13.91
C VAL A 35 19.23 -25.42 14.64
N THR A 36 20.17 -24.57 14.26
CA THR A 36 20.18 -23.17 14.68
C THR A 36 18.93 -22.53 14.09
N PRO A 37 17.95 -22.07 14.89
CA PRO A 37 16.80 -21.38 14.33
C PRO A 37 17.30 -20.15 13.57
N ALA A 38 16.98 -20.07 12.28
CA ALA A 38 17.33 -18.91 11.48
C ALA A 38 16.74 -17.67 12.16
N PRO A 39 17.52 -16.58 12.33
CA PRO A 39 17.01 -15.38 12.96
C PRO A 39 15.82 -14.87 12.14
N LEU A 40 14.66 -14.79 12.78
CA LEU A 40 13.47 -14.19 12.20
C LEU A 40 13.78 -12.70 11.92
N ARG A 41 14.05 -12.38 10.66
CA ARG A 41 14.22 -11.00 10.24
C ARG A 41 12.84 -10.37 10.10
N PHE A 42 12.46 -9.57 11.10
CA PHE A 42 11.30 -8.71 11.00
C PHE A 42 11.63 -7.54 10.06
N SER A 43 11.06 -7.56 8.85
CA SER A 43 11.11 -6.40 7.97
C SER A 43 10.14 -5.34 8.49
N LYS A 44 10.68 -4.18 8.87
CA LYS A 44 9.86 -3.00 9.15
C LYS A 44 9.02 -2.68 7.90
N ARG A 45 7.73 -2.42 8.09
CA ARG A 45 6.83 -2.00 7.01
C ARG A 45 6.81 -0.48 6.97
N ALA A 46 6.77 0.07 5.75
CA ALA A 46 6.48 1.48 5.53
C ALA A 46 5.15 1.85 6.21
N ARG A 47 5.09 3.05 6.79
CA ARG A 47 3.89 3.63 7.38
C ARG A 47 2.96 4.17 6.31
N LEU A 48 3.51 4.73 5.22
CA LEU A 48 2.72 5.09 4.06
C LEU A 48 2.44 3.87 3.18
N ILE A 49 1.19 3.73 2.76
CA ILE A 49 0.76 2.68 1.83
C ILE A 49 0.71 3.28 0.42
N SER A 50 1.40 2.65 -0.53
CA SER A 50 1.36 3.07 -1.94
C SER A 50 -0.04 2.87 -2.51
N GLN A 51 -0.59 3.95 -3.07
CA GLN A 51 -1.95 3.99 -3.62
C GLN A 51 -1.92 4.59 -5.03
N SER A 52 -2.89 4.20 -5.87
CA SER A 52 -3.17 4.92 -7.12
C SER A 52 -3.85 6.26 -6.81
N TYR A 53 -3.77 7.22 -7.73
CA TYR A 53 -4.31 8.57 -7.51
C TYR A 53 -5.78 8.55 -7.08
N ASP A 54 -6.60 7.76 -7.77
CA ASP A 54 -8.05 7.66 -7.51
C ASP A 54 -8.38 7.21 -6.08
N GLN A 55 -7.46 6.50 -5.41
CA GLN A 55 -7.66 5.99 -4.04
C GLN A 55 -7.34 7.02 -2.95
N PHE A 56 -6.43 7.98 -3.21
CA PHE A 56 -5.99 8.95 -2.20
C PHE A 56 -6.28 10.40 -2.55
N GLN A 57 -6.80 10.68 -3.75
CA GLN A 57 -7.18 12.03 -4.15
C GLN A 57 -8.22 12.61 -3.20
N ILE A 58 -8.20 13.93 -3.04
CA ILE A 58 -9.07 14.68 -2.10
C ILE A 58 -9.86 15.78 -2.79
N SER A 59 -9.91 15.71 -4.11
CA SER A 59 -10.37 16.77 -5.02
C SER A 59 -11.89 16.79 -5.20
N ASP A 60 -12.60 15.83 -4.64
CA ASP A 60 -14.06 15.80 -4.65
C ASP A 60 -14.69 16.68 -3.57
N GLY A 61 -15.85 17.25 -3.90
CA GLY A 61 -16.66 18.05 -2.99
C GLY A 61 -16.15 19.48 -2.80
N VAL A 62 -16.39 20.03 -1.60
CA VAL A 62 -16.06 21.43 -1.26
C VAL A 62 -14.61 21.58 -0.76
N SER A 63 -13.98 22.72 -1.05
CA SER A 63 -12.56 22.99 -0.77
C SER A 63 -12.25 23.41 0.67
N GLY A 64 -13.25 23.61 1.54
CA GLY A 64 -13.04 24.12 2.90
C GLY A 64 -12.16 23.24 3.81
N ASN A 65 -12.08 21.93 3.53
CA ASN A 65 -11.38 20.96 4.37
C ASN A 65 -10.16 20.31 3.68
N CYS A 66 -9.64 20.89 2.58
CA CYS A 66 -8.53 20.28 1.82
C CYS A 66 -7.29 20.01 2.69
N GLY A 67 -6.96 20.92 3.62
CA GLY A 67 -5.83 20.77 4.54
C GLY A 67 -5.93 19.50 5.38
N SER A 68 -7.05 19.33 6.10
CA SER A 68 -7.29 18.15 6.93
C SER A 68 -7.35 16.85 6.11
N LYS A 69 -7.94 16.89 4.90
CA LYS A 69 -7.92 15.73 4.01
C LYS A 69 -6.49 15.36 3.58
N ALA A 70 -5.65 16.35 3.26
CA ALA A 70 -4.25 16.11 2.91
C ALA A 70 -3.43 15.60 4.12
N GLU A 71 -3.71 16.10 5.33
CA GLU A 71 -3.13 15.56 6.57
C GLU A 71 -3.48 14.08 6.74
N ALA A 72 -4.74 13.71 6.52
CA ALA A 72 -5.19 12.33 6.67
C ALA A 72 -4.43 11.37 5.74
N VAL A 73 -4.09 11.82 4.54
CA VAL A 73 -3.34 11.03 3.54
C VAL A 73 -1.84 10.93 3.88
N PHE A 74 -1.18 12.08 4.09
CA PHE A 74 0.28 12.11 4.18
C PHE A 74 0.83 12.20 5.61
N LEU A 75 0.14 12.89 6.52
CA LEU A 75 0.72 13.30 7.80
C LEU A 75 0.30 12.41 8.97
N ARG A 76 -0.97 12.00 9.01
CA ARG A 76 -1.53 11.15 10.06
C ARG A 76 -0.80 9.81 10.25
N PRO A 77 -0.27 9.13 9.20
CA PRO A 77 0.56 7.93 9.37
C PRO A 77 1.80 8.13 10.26
N TYR A 78 2.25 9.37 10.41
CA TYR A 78 3.41 9.77 11.23
C TYR A 78 3.03 10.53 12.51
N GLY A 79 1.73 10.69 12.80
CA GLY A 79 1.26 11.49 13.94
C GLY A 79 1.47 12.99 13.74
N LEU A 80 1.50 13.47 12.50
CA LEU A 80 1.71 14.87 12.15
C LEU A 80 0.41 15.60 11.79
N THR A 81 0.45 16.93 11.91
CA THR A 81 -0.53 17.90 11.41
C THR A 81 0.17 18.90 10.48
N GLN A 82 -0.57 19.73 9.76
CA GLN A 82 0.00 20.82 8.96
C GLN A 82 0.83 21.77 9.84
N ALA A 83 0.41 22.01 11.08
CA ALA A 83 1.11 22.88 12.02
C ALA A 83 2.44 22.29 12.48
N THR A 84 2.48 20.98 12.75
CA THR A 84 3.70 20.32 13.22
C THR A 84 4.67 19.98 12.08
N LEU A 85 4.19 19.89 10.84
CA LEU A 85 5.00 19.55 9.68
C LEU A 85 6.17 20.52 9.43
N ALA A 86 6.00 21.80 9.80
CA ALA A 86 7.02 22.83 9.62
C ALA A 86 8.01 22.94 10.80
N ALA A 87 7.82 22.16 11.87
CA ALA A 87 8.75 22.14 13.00
C ALA A 87 10.09 21.50 12.61
N GLY A 88 11.17 21.84 13.30
CA GLY A 88 12.47 21.20 13.11
C GLY A 88 12.44 19.74 13.57
N ASN A 89 12.76 18.81 12.66
CA ASN A 89 12.69 17.34 12.86
C ASN A 89 11.32 16.89 13.41
N PRO A 90 10.24 17.08 12.62
CA PRO A 90 8.88 16.97 13.13
C PRO A 90 8.44 15.53 13.37
N ILE A 91 9.09 14.55 12.71
CA ILE A 91 8.65 13.15 12.68
C ILE A 91 9.07 12.44 13.99
N PRO A 92 8.13 12.07 14.88
CA PRO A 92 8.46 11.47 16.18
C PRO A 92 8.68 9.95 16.11
N VAL A 93 8.58 9.37 14.91
CA VAL A 93 8.61 7.93 14.67
C VAL A 93 9.71 7.55 13.68
N ALA A 94 10.22 6.33 13.80
CA ALA A 94 11.17 5.82 12.83
C ALA A 94 10.56 5.78 11.42
N ILE A 95 11.28 6.35 10.46
CA ILE A 95 11.01 6.35 9.02
C ILE A 95 12.06 5.48 8.29
N ASP A 96 11.71 4.94 7.13
CA ASP A 96 12.69 4.26 6.27
C ASP A 96 12.63 4.75 4.81
N ASN A 97 13.58 4.32 3.98
CA ASN A 97 13.67 4.77 2.59
C ASN A 97 12.43 4.41 1.75
N THR A 98 11.68 3.38 2.13
CA THR A 98 10.45 2.98 1.45
C THR A 98 9.36 4.03 1.65
N ASP A 99 9.24 4.61 2.85
CA ASP A 99 8.31 5.70 3.13
C ASP A 99 8.58 6.91 2.22
N LEU A 100 9.84 7.31 2.07
CA LEU A 100 10.24 8.40 1.18
C LEU A 100 9.90 8.10 -0.29
N LEU A 101 10.16 6.87 -0.76
CA LEU A 101 9.84 6.46 -2.13
C LEU A 101 8.33 6.47 -2.38
N ILE A 102 7.53 5.97 -1.45
CA ILE A 102 6.07 5.98 -1.54
C ILE A 102 5.54 7.41 -1.52
N CYS A 103 6.04 8.26 -0.61
CA CYS A 103 5.66 9.66 -0.51
C CYS A 103 5.95 10.43 -1.81
N LYS A 104 7.16 10.27 -2.37
CA LYS A 104 7.53 10.86 -3.67
C LYS A 104 6.66 10.35 -4.82
N LYS A 105 6.37 9.06 -4.85
CA LYS A 105 5.52 8.45 -5.89
C LYS A 105 4.10 9.02 -5.85
N MET A 106 3.45 9.02 -4.68
CA MET A 106 2.10 9.56 -4.52
C MET A 106 2.06 11.07 -4.80
N THR A 107 3.07 11.82 -4.36
CA THR A 107 3.19 13.25 -4.67
C THR A 107 3.28 13.48 -6.19
N ARG A 108 4.06 12.68 -6.92
CA ARG A 108 4.14 12.75 -8.39
C ARG A 108 2.83 12.42 -9.08
N LEU A 109 2.07 11.43 -8.58
CA LEU A 109 0.73 11.13 -9.10
C LEU A 109 -0.21 12.34 -8.98
N ALA A 110 -0.18 13.03 -7.83
CA ALA A 110 -0.96 14.25 -7.64
C ALA A 110 -0.50 15.42 -8.54
N VAL A 111 0.81 15.54 -8.79
CA VAL A 111 1.36 16.53 -9.75
C VAL A 111 0.85 16.23 -11.16
N ASN A 112 0.91 14.98 -11.61
CA ASN A 112 0.49 14.60 -12.95
C ASN A 112 -1.01 14.83 -13.19
N ALA A 113 -1.84 14.63 -12.17
CA ALA A 113 -3.28 14.85 -12.24
C ALA A 113 -3.66 16.32 -12.50
N GLU A 114 -2.77 17.29 -12.24
CA GLU A 114 -3.06 18.72 -12.44
C GLU A 114 -3.36 19.07 -13.90
N ALA A 115 -2.73 18.38 -14.86
CA ALA A 115 -2.98 18.59 -16.28
C ALA A 115 -4.45 18.31 -16.64
N SER A 116 -5.05 17.28 -16.05
CA SER A 116 -6.45 16.92 -16.24
C SER A 116 -7.41 17.99 -15.71
N PHE A 117 -7.09 18.61 -14.57
CA PHE A 117 -7.88 19.76 -14.07
C PHE A 117 -7.84 20.94 -15.05
N ASN A 118 -6.65 21.30 -15.54
CA ASN A 118 -6.50 22.40 -16.49
C ASN A 118 -7.30 22.15 -17.78
N GLN A 119 -7.23 20.92 -18.29
CA GLN A 119 -7.97 20.53 -19.48
C GLN A 119 -9.49 20.54 -19.23
N ALA A 120 -9.95 20.00 -18.11
CA ALA A 120 -11.37 19.98 -17.75
C ALA A 120 -11.94 21.40 -17.61
N ILE A 121 -11.22 22.30 -16.92
CA ILE A 121 -11.61 23.71 -16.75
C ILE A 121 -11.71 24.41 -18.10
N SER A 122 -10.74 24.19 -18.99
CA SER A 122 -10.76 24.76 -20.34
C SER A 122 -11.98 24.26 -21.15
N ARG A 123 -12.26 22.95 -21.09
CA ARG A 123 -13.39 22.32 -21.79
C ARG A 123 -14.76 22.84 -21.38
N VAL A 124 -14.92 23.29 -20.13
CA VAL A 124 -16.18 23.85 -19.61
C VAL A 124 -16.28 25.37 -19.72
N GLY A 125 -15.46 25.99 -20.59
CA GLY A 125 -15.51 27.44 -20.84
C GLY A 125 -14.74 28.28 -19.81
N GLY A 126 -13.86 27.67 -19.03
CA GLY A 126 -13.00 28.35 -18.07
C GLY A 126 -13.58 28.44 -16.65
N ALA A 127 -12.80 29.01 -15.74
CA ALA A 127 -13.05 29.01 -14.30
C ALA A 127 -14.30 29.79 -13.85
N LYS A 128 -14.84 30.67 -14.71
CA LYS A 128 -15.98 31.55 -14.39
C LYS A 128 -17.34 30.87 -14.57
N THR A 129 -17.40 29.70 -15.21
CA THR A 129 -18.63 28.92 -15.29
C THR A 129 -18.89 28.21 -13.97
N ALA A 130 -20.15 27.83 -13.70
CA ALA A 130 -20.49 27.11 -12.47
C ALA A 130 -19.68 25.81 -12.32
N ILE A 131 -19.56 25.04 -13.42
CA ILE A 131 -18.76 23.80 -13.44
C ILE A 131 -17.26 24.13 -13.35
N GLY A 132 -16.80 25.16 -14.05
CA GLY A 132 -15.41 25.62 -13.97
C GLY A 132 -15.00 26.01 -12.55
N ASN A 133 -15.90 26.64 -11.79
CA ASN A 133 -15.67 26.98 -10.39
C ASN A 133 -15.55 25.73 -9.51
N GLN A 134 -16.43 24.74 -9.70
CA GLN A 134 -16.34 23.45 -9.00
C GLN A 134 -15.01 22.73 -9.28
N LEU A 135 -14.57 22.70 -10.54
CA LEU A 135 -13.28 22.11 -10.93
C LEU A 135 -12.08 22.86 -10.32
N GLN A 136 -12.18 24.18 -10.14
CA GLN A 136 -11.14 24.96 -9.43
C GLN A 136 -11.06 24.60 -7.95
N ASN A 137 -12.18 24.28 -7.30
CA ASN A 137 -12.18 23.80 -5.92
C ASN A 137 -11.42 22.47 -5.81
N GLY A 138 -11.70 21.54 -6.72
CA GLY A 138 -10.96 20.27 -6.80
C GLY A 138 -9.47 20.48 -7.10
N LYS A 139 -9.14 21.35 -8.04
CA LYS A 139 -7.75 21.75 -8.34
C LYS A 139 -7.04 22.33 -7.11
N THR A 140 -7.73 23.14 -6.32
CA THR A 140 -7.20 23.71 -5.08
C THR A 140 -6.91 22.62 -4.06
N CYS A 141 -7.83 21.67 -3.87
CA CYS A 141 -7.58 20.50 -3.03
C CYS A 141 -6.40 19.64 -3.51
N ASN A 142 -6.27 19.38 -4.82
CA ASN A 142 -5.10 18.70 -5.37
C ASN A 142 -3.80 19.48 -5.12
N LYS A 143 -3.85 20.82 -5.17
CA LYS A 143 -2.70 21.68 -4.86
C LYS A 143 -2.28 21.57 -3.40
N VAL A 144 -3.23 21.51 -2.45
CA VAL A 144 -2.91 21.27 -1.04
C VAL A 144 -2.29 19.88 -0.88
N LEU A 145 -2.91 18.85 -1.47
CA LEU A 145 -2.44 17.46 -1.41
C LEU A 145 -0.98 17.31 -1.87
N LYS A 146 -0.65 17.86 -3.04
CA LYS A 146 0.73 17.77 -3.59
C LYS A 146 1.74 18.54 -2.75
N LEU A 147 1.38 19.70 -2.20
CA LEU A 147 2.29 20.51 -1.39
C LEU A 147 2.55 19.85 -0.04
N THR A 148 1.53 19.28 0.61
CA THR A 148 1.72 18.51 1.84
C THR A 148 2.66 17.32 1.62
N GLY A 149 2.46 16.53 0.56
CA GLY A 149 3.36 15.40 0.24
C GLY A 149 4.77 15.86 -0.13
N ALA A 150 4.92 16.98 -0.85
CA ALA A 150 6.21 17.55 -1.19
C ALA A 150 6.99 18.02 0.06
N VAL A 151 6.33 18.75 0.96
CA VAL A 151 6.96 19.22 2.21
C VAL A 151 7.34 18.04 3.10
N LEU A 152 6.45 17.05 3.28
CA LEU A 152 6.78 15.84 4.03
C LEU A 152 8.00 15.11 3.43
N SER A 153 8.12 15.08 2.10
CA SER A 153 9.27 14.47 1.42
C SER A 153 10.61 15.13 1.75
N LEU A 154 10.61 16.37 2.24
CA LEU A 154 11.80 17.12 2.67
C LEU A 154 12.17 16.85 4.14
N GLN A 155 11.28 16.20 4.90
CA GLN A 155 11.49 15.88 6.32
C GLN A 155 12.08 14.48 6.53
N PHE A 156 12.29 13.71 5.45
CA PHE A 156 13.04 12.45 5.44
C PHE A 156 14.49 12.71 5.07
#